data_AF-A0A4Y7KB80-F1
#
_entry.id   AF-A0A4Y7KB80-F1
#
_cell.length_a   1.000
_cell.length_b   1.000
_cell.length_c   1.000
_cell.angle_alpha   90.00
_cell.angle_beta   90.00
_cell.angle_gamma   90.00
#
_symmetry.space_group_name_H-M   'P 1'
#
loop_
_entity.id
_entity.type
_entity.pdbx_description
1 polymer ?
#
loop_
_entity_poly.entity_id
_entity_poly.type
_entity_poly.pdbx_seq_one_letter_code
_entity_poly.pdbx_strand_id
1 'polypeptide(L)'
;MAEVEMRSELSKSVMEDITQRLSSLDNLYFPRSVQDTSSITNPSERKSILFNLLSRDTAVFLERYGTELRSEELDEFDVLKEDYEISWHLNNLRKVLSPTTEDNKCRSITVKNRRRAYLDKLINDGNYFSEDSMREREPYLHHEYLGKYQDPFGRSMARPGEKWSDTLMRRYEETILVTKIRGEQQRLGVDEKEWVGGDVKQQEEEEKEEEEEEEEEEEEEEDEDEDEDEDDKEPAKENDNPRASEVVVDMEPANSDQGSGMDIGEREALSVAEMEDQMEQFTHIMQQKFLTGEDSQHLDYSKIDNDEALDEHWFREANHDAEEKYFDEDEESNF
;
A
#
# COMPACT_ATOMS: atom_id res chain seq x y z
N MET A 1 -61.09 -2.31 34.53
CA MET A 1 -60.98 -3.24 33.41
C MET A 1 -59.52 -3.61 33.24
N ALA A 2 -59.19 -4.78 32.69
CA ALA A 2 -57.86 -5.00 32.14
C ALA A 2 -57.96 -4.69 30.64
N GLU A 3 -57.19 -3.74 30.16
CA GLU A 3 -56.99 -3.56 28.73
C GLU A 3 -56.08 -4.70 28.27
N VAL A 4 -56.59 -5.52 27.36
CA VAL A 4 -55.78 -6.52 26.67
C VAL A 4 -55.07 -5.78 25.55
N GLU A 5 -53.78 -5.52 25.73
CA GLU A 5 -52.90 -5.12 24.64
C GLU A 5 -53.02 -6.17 23.54
N MET A 6 -53.71 -5.82 22.45
CA MET A 6 -53.82 -6.70 21.30
C MET A 6 -52.49 -6.68 20.56
N ARG A 7 -51.59 -7.56 20.99
CA ARG A 7 -50.34 -7.87 20.29
C ARG A 7 -50.61 -7.94 18.79
N SER A 8 -49.93 -7.11 18.04
CA SER A 8 -50.07 -6.95 16.61
C SER A 8 -49.41 -8.14 15.89
N GLU A 9 -50.15 -9.24 15.73
CA GLU A 9 -49.63 -10.45 15.09
C GLU A 9 -49.44 -10.27 13.56
N LEU A 10 -48.33 -10.79 13.03
CA LEU A 10 -48.07 -10.80 11.59
C LEU A 10 -49.12 -11.66 10.86
N SER A 11 -49.52 -11.25 9.65
CA SER A 11 -50.49 -12.00 8.86
C SER A 11 -49.97 -13.39 8.50
N LYS A 12 -50.78 -14.44 8.78
CA LYS A 12 -50.40 -15.82 8.49
C LYS A 12 -50.16 -16.09 7.00
N SER A 13 -50.86 -15.40 6.11
CA SER A 13 -50.57 -15.46 4.66
C SER A 13 -49.15 -14.97 4.38
N VAL A 14 -48.79 -13.79 4.90
CA VAL A 14 -47.46 -13.18 4.70
C VAL A 14 -46.36 -14.09 5.26
N MET A 15 -46.56 -14.68 6.44
CA MET A 15 -45.64 -15.68 6.99
C MET A 15 -45.52 -16.92 6.09
N GLU A 16 -46.62 -17.41 5.51
CA GLU A 16 -46.58 -18.52 4.56
C GLU A 16 -45.93 -18.16 3.21
N ASP A 17 -46.09 -16.94 2.73
CA ASP A 17 -45.55 -16.46 1.44
C ASP A 17 -44.03 -16.21 1.53
N ILE A 18 -43.57 -15.50 2.57
CA ILE A 18 -42.14 -15.28 2.86
C ILE A 18 -41.42 -16.64 3.02
N THR A 19 -41.98 -17.54 3.83
CA THR A 19 -41.34 -18.84 4.09
C THR A 19 -41.43 -19.79 2.89
N GLN A 20 -42.44 -19.66 2.02
CA GLN A 20 -42.48 -20.36 0.73
C GLN A 20 -41.31 -19.93 -0.16
N ARG A 21 -41.07 -18.62 -0.29
CA ARG A 21 -39.95 -18.09 -1.09
C ARG A 21 -38.61 -18.55 -0.52
N LEU A 22 -38.36 -18.31 0.77
CA LEU A 22 -37.09 -18.67 1.43
C LEU A 22 -36.82 -20.18 1.41
N SER A 23 -37.86 -21.03 1.43
CA SER A 23 -37.70 -22.49 1.27
C SER A 23 -37.24 -22.94 -0.12
N SER A 24 -37.28 -22.03 -1.11
CA SER A 24 -36.95 -22.29 -2.52
C SER A 24 -35.56 -21.76 -2.94
N LEU A 25 -34.81 -21.13 -2.03
CA LEU A 25 -33.43 -20.66 -2.28
C LEU A 25 -32.42 -21.77 -1.94
N ASP A 26 -31.37 -21.98 -2.72
CA ASP A 26 -30.46 -23.13 -2.51
C ASP A 26 -29.51 -22.96 -1.32
N ASN A 27 -29.06 -21.73 -1.03
CA ASN A 27 -27.94 -21.45 -0.11
C ASN A 27 -28.35 -21.08 1.34
N LEU A 28 -29.60 -21.35 1.75
CA LEU A 28 -30.06 -20.99 3.10
C LEU A 28 -29.41 -21.88 4.19
N TYR A 29 -28.73 -21.27 5.16
CA TYR A 29 -28.13 -21.99 6.29
C TYR A 29 -29.20 -22.39 7.33
N PHE A 30 -29.26 -23.67 7.68
CA PHE A 30 -30.09 -24.19 8.77
C PHE A 30 -29.21 -24.69 9.93
N PRO A 31 -29.52 -24.38 11.20
CA PRO A 31 -28.75 -24.87 12.35
C PRO A 31 -28.73 -26.40 12.45
N ARG A 32 -27.60 -26.98 12.88
CA ARG A 32 -27.37 -28.44 12.92
C ARG A 32 -28.40 -29.24 13.74
N SER A 33 -29.08 -28.61 14.69
CA SER A 33 -30.21 -29.20 15.45
C SER A 33 -31.48 -29.44 14.62
N VAL A 34 -31.53 -28.95 13.38
CA VAL A 34 -32.62 -29.13 12.40
C VAL A 34 -32.09 -29.70 11.07
N GLN A 35 -30.81 -30.09 11.01
CA GLN A 35 -30.17 -30.70 9.84
C GLN A 35 -30.35 -32.23 9.82
N ASP A 36 -31.59 -32.70 9.81
CA ASP A 36 -31.85 -34.03 9.27
C ASP A 36 -31.62 -33.98 7.75
N THR A 37 -30.81 -34.90 7.22
CA THR A 37 -30.27 -34.78 5.84
C THR A 37 -31.34 -34.87 4.75
N SER A 38 -32.51 -35.44 5.05
CA SER A 38 -33.72 -35.43 4.21
C SER A 38 -34.47 -34.10 4.24
N SER A 39 -34.44 -33.38 5.35
CA SER A 39 -35.26 -32.19 5.57
C SER A 39 -34.66 -30.94 4.93
N ILE A 40 -33.34 -30.92 4.71
CA ILE A 40 -32.67 -29.87 3.92
C ILE A 40 -33.04 -30.00 2.43
N THR A 41 -33.21 -31.23 1.92
CA THR A 41 -33.52 -31.46 0.49
C THR A 41 -34.99 -31.20 0.11
N ASN A 42 -35.89 -31.06 1.08
CA ASN A 42 -37.34 -30.95 0.84
C ASN A 42 -37.85 -29.52 1.13
N PRO A 43 -38.22 -28.71 0.11
CA PRO A 43 -38.71 -27.34 0.31
C PRO A 43 -39.91 -27.24 1.27
N SER A 44 -40.82 -28.22 1.28
CA SER A 44 -41.97 -28.24 2.19
C SER A 44 -41.57 -28.36 3.67
N GLU A 45 -40.52 -29.12 3.97
CA GLU A 45 -39.99 -29.27 5.33
C GLU A 45 -39.24 -28.00 5.73
N ARG A 46 -38.42 -27.45 4.83
CA ARG A 46 -37.76 -26.14 5.01
C ARG A 46 -38.77 -25.02 5.29
N LYS A 47 -39.86 -24.92 4.52
CA LYS A 47 -40.95 -23.95 4.77
C LYS A 47 -41.51 -24.14 6.17
N SER A 48 -41.79 -25.38 6.56
CA SER A 48 -42.34 -25.71 7.88
C SER A 48 -41.40 -25.30 9.01
N ILE A 49 -40.09 -25.51 8.86
CA ILE A 49 -39.06 -25.08 9.82
C ILE A 49 -39.03 -23.55 9.95
N LEU A 50 -38.96 -22.83 8.83
CA LEU A 50 -38.93 -21.37 8.81
C LEU A 50 -40.21 -20.75 9.40
N PHE A 51 -41.37 -21.31 9.06
CA PHE A 51 -42.67 -20.86 9.58
C PHE A 51 -42.81 -21.09 11.08
N ASN A 52 -42.32 -22.21 11.61
CA ASN A 52 -42.30 -22.47 13.06
C ASN A 52 -41.33 -21.57 13.81
N LEU A 53 -40.22 -21.14 13.19
CA LEU A 53 -39.33 -20.13 13.80
C LEU A 53 -40.02 -18.76 13.81
N LEU A 54 -40.48 -18.28 12.65
CA LEU A 54 -41.15 -16.99 12.48
C LEU A 54 -42.41 -16.84 13.36
N SER A 55 -43.18 -17.93 13.55
CA SER A 55 -44.36 -17.94 14.43
C SER A 55 -44.05 -17.98 15.93
N ARG A 56 -42.79 -18.24 16.32
CA ARG A 56 -42.36 -18.40 17.72
C ARG A 56 -41.46 -17.25 18.18
N ASP A 57 -40.62 -16.76 17.29
CA ASP A 57 -39.48 -15.90 17.59
C ASP A 57 -39.08 -15.12 16.32
N THR A 58 -39.68 -13.94 16.15
CA THR A 58 -39.46 -13.07 15.00
C THR A 58 -38.07 -12.43 15.01
N ALA A 59 -37.51 -12.12 16.19
CA ALA A 59 -36.20 -11.52 16.33
C ALA A 59 -35.10 -12.49 15.83
N VAL A 60 -35.10 -13.74 16.31
CA VAL A 60 -34.16 -14.78 15.86
C VAL A 60 -34.40 -15.22 14.41
N PHE A 61 -35.61 -15.01 13.86
CA PHE A 61 -35.85 -15.15 12.42
C PHE A 61 -35.16 -14.03 11.62
N LEU A 62 -35.32 -12.76 12.03
CA LEU A 62 -34.71 -11.61 11.36
C LEU A 62 -33.19 -11.58 11.51
N GLU A 63 -32.64 -12.00 12.66
CA GLU A 63 -31.20 -12.22 12.89
C GLU A 63 -30.56 -13.07 11.77
N ARG A 64 -31.25 -14.15 11.36
CA ARG A 64 -30.64 -15.25 10.58
C ARG A 64 -31.03 -15.26 9.10
N TYR A 65 -32.22 -14.77 8.79
CA TYR A 65 -32.79 -14.82 7.45
C TYR A 65 -33.20 -13.42 6.94
N GLY A 66 -33.02 -12.38 7.75
CA GLY A 66 -33.39 -11.01 7.40
C GLY A 66 -32.65 -10.45 6.18
N THR A 67 -31.40 -10.87 5.96
CA THR A 67 -30.61 -10.50 4.77
C THR A 67 -31.19 -11.06 3.47
N GLU A 68 -31.97 -12.14 3.56
CA GLU A 68 -32.61 -12.82 2.43
C GLU A 68 -34.02 -12.28 2.14
N LEU A 69 -34.49 -11.28 2.89
CA LEU A 69 -35.79 -10.61 2.71
C LEU A 69 -35.70 -9.45 1.71
N ARG A 70 -36.79 -9.21 0.99
CA ARG A 70 -36.94 -8.01 0.14
C ARG A 70 -37.44 -6.82 0.96
N SER A 71 -37.29 -5.60 0.43
CA SER A 71 -37.78 -4.39 1.11
C SER A 71 -39.28 -4.46 1.39
N GLU A 72 -40.08 -4.91 0.41
CA GLU A 72 -41.53 -5.03 0.60
C GLU A 72 -41.91 -6.09 1.67
N GLU A 73 -41.06 -7.09 1.89
CA GLU A 73 -41.29 -8.08 2.94
C GLU A 73 -40.90 -7.54 4.32
N LEU A 74 -39.87 -6.69 4.41
CA LEU A 74 -39.48 -6.01 5.65
C LEU A 74 -40.56 -5.01 6.12
N ASP A 75 -41.25 -4.36 5.19
CA ASP A 75 -42.32 -3.41 5.50
C ASP A 75 -43.53 -4.09 6.18
N GLU A 76 -43.82 -5.36 5.90
CA GLU A 76 -44.87 -6.14 6.59
C GLU A 76 -44.57 -6.34 8.09
N PHE A 77 -43.31 -6.36 8.50
CA PHE A 77 -42.91 -6.47 9.91
C PHE A 77 -43.04 -5.15 10.67
N ASP A 78 -43.37 -4.02 10.03
CA ASP A 78 -43.61 -2.75 10.72
C ASP A 78 -44.75 -2.82 11.73
N VAL A 79 -45.66 -3.79 11.54
CA VAL A 79 -46.72 -4.19 12.49
C VAL A 79 -46.16 -4.54 13.88
N LEU A 80 -44.92 -5.04 13.96
CA LEU A 80 -44.25 -5.49 15.19
C LEU A 80 -43.25 -4.46 15.77
N LYS A 81 -43.29 -3.19 15.33
CA LYS A 81 -42.38 -2.12 15.77
C LYS A 81 -42.40 -1.79 17.28
N GLU A 82 -43.39 -2.27 18.02
CA GLU A 82 -43.49 -2.09 19.48
C GLU A 82 -42.42 -2.91 20.24
N ASP A 83 -41.88 -3.96 19.63
CA ASP A 83 -40.77 -4.75 20.16
C ASP A 83 -39.42 -4.10 19.80
N TYR A 84 -38.57 -3.91 20.81
CA TYR A 84 -37.25 -3.29 20.65
C TYR A 84 -36.28 -4.14 19.81
N GLU A 85 -36.26 -5.46 19.99
CA GLU A 85 -35.35 -6.35 19.27
C GLU A 85 -35.77 -6.42 17.79
N ILE A 86 -37.06 -6.58 17.52
CA ILE A 86 -37.60 -6.59 16.16
C ILE A 86 -37.36 -5.25 15.47
N SER A 87 -37.67 -4.13 16.12
CA SER A 87 -37.45 -2.80 15.52
C SER A 87 -35.97 -2.47 15.31
N TRP A 88 -35.07 -2.94 16.19
CA TRP A 88 -33.61 -2.86 15.98
C TRP A 88 -33.19 -3.66 14.75
N HIS A 89 -33.61 -4.93 14.63
CA HIS A 89 -33.30 -5.77 13.49
C HIS A 89 -33.82 -5.18 12.18
N LEU A 90 -35.08 -4.70 12.12
CA LEU A 90 -35.65 -4.10 10.91
C LEU A 90 -34.90 -2.83 10.49
N ASN A 91 -34.51 -1.98 11.45
CA ASN A 91 -33.73 -0.79 11.15
C ASN A 91 -32.32 -1.15 10.64
N ASN A 92 -31.65 -2.13 11.24
CA ASN A 92 -30.35 -2.60 10.77
C ASN A 92 -30.42 -3.23 9.36
N LEU A 93 -31.42 -4.09 9.12
CA LEU A 93 -31.63 -4.73 7.82
C LEU A 93 -31.93 -3.71 6.72
N ARG A 94 -32.77 -2.70 6.99
CA ARG A 94 -32.99 -1.58 6.06
C ARG A 94 -31.69 -0.81 5.78
N LYS A 95 -30.87 -0.51 6.79
CA LYS A 95 -29.55 0.13 6.60
C LYS A 95 -28.58 -0.69 5.76
N VAL A 96 -28.72 -2.01 5.72
CA VAL A 96 -27.87 -2.92 4.91
C VAL A 96 -28.42 -3.10 3.49
N LEU A 97 -29.72 -3.34 3.33
CA LEU A 97 -30.36 -3.66 2.06
C LEU A 97 -30.74 -2.43 1.23
N SER A 98 -31.05 -1.30 1.88
CA SER A 98 -31.35 0.00 1.24
C SER A 98 -30.65 1.18 1.93
N PRO A 99 -29.29 1.24 1.89
CA PRO A 99 -28.51 2.31 2.51
C PRO A 99 -28.95 3.71 2.06
N THR A 100 -29.37 4.57 3.00
CA THR A 100 -29.69 5.97 2.69
C THR A 100 -28.43 6.80 2.41
N THR A 101 -28.58 8.01 1.87
CA THR A 101 -27.45 8.95 1.73
C THR A 101 -26.80 9.26 3.07
N GLU A 102 -27.59 9.30 4.16
CA GLU A 102 -27.08 9.58 5.49
C GLU A 102 -26.41 8.35 6.11
N ASP A 103 -26.92 7.14 5.90
CA ASP A 103 -26.22 5.92 6.36
C ASP A 103 -24.86 5.74 5.66
N ASN A 104 -24.77 6.09 4.38
CA ASN A 104 -23.51 6.06 3.64
C ASN A 104 -22.53 7.15 4.10
N LYS A 105 -23.02 8.35 4.44
CA LYS A 105 -22.20 9.38 5.12
C LYS A 105 -21.72 8.89 6.48
N CYS A 106 -22.60 8.37 7.33
CA CYS A 106 -22.24 7.85 8.65
C CYS A 106 -21.18 6.75 8.54
N ARG A 107 -21.34 5.77 7.63
CA ARG A 107 -20.31 4.77 7.33
C ARG A 107 -18.98 5.40 6.90
N SER A 108 -19.01 6.39 6.00
CA SER A 108 -17.81 7.10 5.57
C SER A 108 -17.13 7.87 6.71
N ILE A 109 -17.89 8.46 7.63
CA ILE A 109 -17.38 9.12 8.83
C ILE A 109 -16.76 8.10 9.77
N THR A 110 -17.46 7.00 10.11
CA THR A 110 -16.91 5.91 10.93
C THR A 110 -15.61 5.35 10.36
N VAL A 111 -15.54 5.10 9.05
CA VAL A 111 -14.32 4.63 8.37
C VAL A 111 -13.18 5.66 8.49
N LYS A 112 -13.45 6.95 8.22
CA LYS A 112 -12.43 8.01 8.36
C LYS A 112 -11.93 8.14 9.80
N ASN A 113 -12.83 8.06 10.77
CA ASN A 113 -12.51 8.14 12.19
C ASN A 113 -11.66 6.92 12.63
N ARG A 114 -12.07 5.69 12.32
CA ARG A 114 -11.30 4.47 12.62
C ARG A 114 -9.91 4.50 11.99
N ARG A 115 -9.80 4.89 10.71
CA ARG A 115 -8.52 5.11 10.04
C ARG A 115 -7.69 6.19 10.74
N ARG A 116 -8.26 7.35 11.05
CA ARG A 116 -7.55 8.45 11.72
C ARG A 116 -7.01 8.07 13.10
N ALA A 117 -7.74 7.26 13.89
CA ALA A 117 -7.23 6.69 15.14
C ALA A 117 -6.12 5.63 14.93
N TYR A 118 -6.23 4.82 13.88
CA TYR A 118 -5.16 3.89 13.50
C TYR A 118 -3.91 4.62 12.96
N LEU A 119 -4.09 5.77 12.32
CA LEU A 119 -3.00 6.66 11.87
C LEU A 119 -2.18 7.14 13.07
N ASP A 120 -2.82 7.65 14.13
CA ASP A 120 -2.11 8.06 15.35
C ASP A 120 -1.31 6.90 15.95
N LYS A 121 -1.87 5.69 15.96
CA LYS A 121 -1.14 4.49 16.39
C LYS A 121 0.09 4.23 15.50
N LEU A 122 -0.05 4.26 14.17
CA LEU A 122 1.06 4.03 13.25
C LEU A 122 2.16 5.11 13.32
N ILE A 123 1.79 6.35 13.63
CA ILE A 123 2.74 7.45 13.89
C ILE A 123 3.50 7.18 15.20
N ASN A 124 2.80 6.78 16.28
CA ASN A 124 3.43 6.42 17.56
C ASN A 124 4.31 5.15 17.46
N ASP A 125 3.91 4.17 16.64
CA ASP A 125 4.69 2.95 16.35
C ASP A 125 5.91 3.25 15.46
N GLY A 126 5.97 4.41 14.80
CA GLY A 126 7.10 4.97 14.04
C GLY A 126 7.52 4.24 12.75
N ASN A 127 7.25 2.93 12.63
CA ASN A 127 7.76 2.09 11.55
C ASN A 127 7.14 2.42 10.18
N TYR A 128 5.80 2.51 10.11
CA TYR A 128 5.06 2.59 8.84
C TYR A 128 5.26 3.91 8.08
N PHE A 129 5.53 4.99 8.82
CA PHE A 129 5.86 6.33 8.30
C PHE A 129 7.35 6.67 8.47
N SER A 130 8.23 5.66 8.54
CA SER A 130 9.67 5.86 8.35
C SER A 130 9.99 6.17 6.89
N GLU A 131 11.07 6.93 6.62
CA GLU A 131 11.48 7.28 5.24
C GLU A 131 11.55 6.02 4.35
N ASP A 132 12.26 4.99 4.80
CA ASP A 132 12.44 3.74 4.04
C ASP A 132 11.10 3.01 3.81
N SER A 133 10.24 2.88 4.83
CA SER A 133 8.93 2.25 4.66
C SER A 133 7.97 3.05 3.77
N MET A 134 8.14 4.37 3.64
CA MET A 134 7.37 5.17 2.69
C MET A 134 7.98 5.10 1.27
N ARG A 135 9.32 5.09 1.17
CA ARG A 135 10.10 4.97 -0.07
C ARG A 135 9.89 3.64 -0.79
N GLU A 136 9.81 2.52 -0.07
CA GLU A 136 9.54 1.20 -0.67
C GLU A 136 8.16 1.12 -1.36
N ARG A 137 7.18 1.84 -0.80
CA ARG A 137 5.78 1.86 -1.24
C ARG A 137 5.55 2.85 -2.37
N GLU A 138 6.04 4.06 -2.22
CA GLU A 138 5.81 5.19 -3.13
C GLU A 138 7.15 5.82 -3.60
N PRO A 139 7.99 5.07 -4.33
CA PRO A 139 9.37 5.47 -4.63
C PRO A 139 9.47 6.67 -5.58
N TYR A 140 8.51 6.83 -6.50
CA TYR A 140 8.46 8.01 -7.38
C TYR A 140 8.20 9.28 -6.55
N LEU A 141 7.25 9.22 -5.61
CA LEU A 141 6.94 10.33 -4.72
C LEU A 141 8.11 10.63 -3.76
N HIS A 142 8.77 9.60 -3.21
CA HIS A 142 10.01 9.80 -2.44
C HIS A 142 11.09 10.47 -3.28
N HIS A 143 11.29 10.06 -4.54
CA HIS A 143 12.27 10.68 -5.42
C HIS A 143 11.96 12.16 -5.70
N GLU A 144 10.69 12.49 -5.97
CA GLU A 144 10.25 13.85 -6.26
C GLU A 144 10.44 14.82 -5.08
N TYR A 145 10.23 14.38 -3.84
CA TYR A 145 10.38 15.21 -2.64
C TYR A 145 11.79 15.19 -2.04
N LEU A 146 12.46 14.04 -2.05
CA LEU A 146 13.70 13.80 -1.29
C LEU A 146 14.81 13.23 -2.17
N GLY A 147 14.54 12.17 -2.92
CA GLY A 147 15.59 11.39 -3.61
C GLY A 147 16.37 12.17 -4.68
N LYS A 148 15.77 13.18 -5.32
CA LYS A 148 16.48 14.05 -6.28
C LYS A 148 17.49 15.03 -5.64
N TYR A 149 17.34 15.28 -4.33
CA TYR A 149 18.21 16.16 -3.53
C TYR A 149 19.23 15.38 -2.67
N GLN A 150 19.06 14.06 -2.56
CA GLN A 150 19.99 13.15 -1.90
C GLN A 150 21.04 12.65 -2.90
N ASP A 151 22.25 12.33 -2.42
CA ASP A 151 23.29 11.72 -3.24
C ASP A 151 22.91 10.26 -3.64
N PRO A 152 22.76 9.94 -4.94
CA PRO A 152 22.47 8.58 -5.40
C PRO A 152 23.58 7.57 -5.07
N PHE A 153 24.83 8.02 -4.98
CA PHE A 153 25.97 7.15 -4.68
C PHE A 153 26.03 6.81 -3.19
N GLY A 154 25.78 7.76 -2.30
CA GLY A 154 25.76 7.59 -0.84
C GLY A 154 24.82 6.49 -0.34
N ARG A 155 23.71 6.20 -1.05
CA ARG A 155 22.82 5.05 -0.73
C ARG A 155 23.29 3.72 -1.32
N SER A 156 23.95 3.72 -2.48
CA SER A 156 24.38 2.51 -3.22
C SER A 156 25.83 2.04 -2.95
N MET A 157 26.62 2.84 -2.22
CA MET A 157 28.01 2.55 -1.86
C MET A 157 28.14 1.63 -0.63
N ALA A 158 29.26 0.89 -0.55
CA ALA A 158 29.61 0.01 0.56
C ALA A 158 29.97 0.82 1.82
N ARG A 159 29.42 0.47 2.99
CA ARG A 159 29.74 1.18 4.25
C ARG A 159 30.95 0.53 4.95
N PRO A 160 31.81 1.29 5.66
CA PRO A 160 32.96 0.72 6.35
C PRO A 160 32.59 -0.39 7.34
N GLY A 161 33.12 -1.60 7.12
CA GLY A 161 32.86 -2.79 7.95
C GLY A 161 31.62 -3.61 7.56
N GLU A 162 30.90 -3.22 6.50
CA GLU A 162 29.78 -3.97 5.94
C GLU A 162 30.25 -5.19 5.11
N LYS A 163 29.40 -6.22 4.97
CA LYS A 163 29.70 -7.35 4.07
C LYS A 163 29.27 -7.04 2.64
N TRP A 164 30.00 -7.57 1.67
CA TRP A 164 29.62 -7.47 0.25
C TRP A 164 28.22 -8.04 -0.05
N SER A 165 27.77 -9.06 0.70
CA SER A 165 26.39 -9.56 0.62
C SER A 165 25.36 -8.48 0.90
N ASP A 166 25.62 -7.66 1.92
CA ASP A 166 24.66 -6.70 2.45
C ASP A 166 24.63 -5.45 1.52
N THR A 167 25.77 -5.07 0.95
CA THR A 167 25.87 -4.02 -0.08
C THR A 167 25.28 -4.46 -1.43
N LEU A 168 25.46 -5.72 -1.83
CA LEU A 168 24.86 -6.26 -3.06
C LEU A 168 23.32 -6.30 -2.96
N MET A 169 22.78 -6.70 -1.80
CA MET A 169 21.34 -6.61 -1.52
C MET A 169 20.84 -5.17 -1.63
N ARG A 170 21.51 -4.21 -0.97
CA ARG A 170 21.14 -2.78 -1.10
C ARG A 170 21.18 -2.28 -2.54
N ARG A 171 22.20 -2.61 -3.33
CA ARG A 171 22.22 -2.22 -4.76
C ARG A 171 21.06 -2.83 -5.56
N TYR A 172 20.72 -4.10 -5.32
CA TYR A 172 19.56 -4.74 -5.96
C TYR A 172 18.21 -4.15 -5.51
N GLU A 173 18.10 -3.74 -4.25
CA GLU A 173 16.93 -3.03 -3.73
C GLU A 173 16.78 -1.66 -4.40
N GLU A 174 17.86 -0.86 -4.51
CA GLU A 174 17.83 0.44 -5.19
C GLU A 174 17.52 0.30 -6.70
N THR A 175 17.98 -0.74 -7.42
CA THR A 175 17.59 -0.94 -8.83
C THR A 175 16.12 -1.33 -9.00
N ILE A 176 15.52 -2.04 -8.05
CA ILE A 176 14.06 -2.24 -8.01
C ILE A 176 13.33 -0.90 -7.80
N LEU A 177 13.85 -0.01 -6.95
CA LEU A 177 13.25 1.32 -6.76
C LEU A 177 13.37 2.18 -8.03
N VAL A 178 14.54 2.22 -8.69
CA VAL A 178 14.73 2.96 -9.96
C VAL A 178 13.83 2.44 -11.08
N THR A 179 13.65 1.12 -11.21
CA THR A 179 12.73 0.56 -12.23
C THR A 179 11.26 0.88 -11.94
N LYS A 180 10.82 0.89 -10.67
CA LYS A 180 9.48 1.41 -10.28
C LYS A 180 9.34 2.89 -10.63
N ILE A 181 10.34 3.71 -10.32
CA ILE A 181 10.37 5.16 -10.61
C ILE A 181 10.23 5.41 -12.11
N ARG A 182 11.03 4.74 -12.96
CA ARG A 182 10.97 4.87 -14.42
C ARG A 182 9.60 4.44 -14.99
N GLY A 183 8.99 3.40 -14.42
CA GLY A 183 7.63 2.97 -14.79
C GLY A 183 6.57 4.03 -14.52
N GLU A 184 6.65 4.72 -13.38
CA GLU A 184 5.75 5.83 -13.05
C GLU A 184 6.04 7.08 -13.90
N GLN A 185 7.30 7.42 -14.17
CA GLN A 185 7.69 8.49 -15.10
C GLN A 185 7.10 8.27 -16.49
N GLN A 186 7.20 7.04 -17.02
CA GLN A 186 6.57 6.66 -18.29
C GLN A 186 5.04 6.74 -18.23
N ARG A 187 4.42 6.33 -17.12
CA ARG A 187 2.96 6.41 -16.91
C ARG A 187 2.44 7.85 -16.86
N LEU A 188 3.26 8.78 -16.36
CA LEU A 188 2.95 10.21 -16.27
C LEU A 188 3.32 11.00 -17.54
N GLY A 189 4.16 10.44 -18.41
CA GLY A 189 4.59 11.09 -19.66
C GLY A 189 5.74 12.07 -19.49
N VAL A 190 6.61 11.86 -18.50
CA VAL A 190 7.87 12.61 -18.28
C VAL A 190 8.83 12.34 -19.45
N ASP A 191 9.58 13.34 -19.90
CA ASP A 191 10.54 13.18 -21.01
C ASP A 191 11.70 12.24 -20.62
N GLU A 192 12.20 11.45 -21.57
CA GLU A 192 13.17 10.38 -21.27
C GLU A 192 14.51 10.91 -20.73
N LYS A 193 14.82 12.18 -21.00
CA LYS A 193 15.98 12.91 -20.47
C LYS A 193 15.88 13.25 -18.99
N GLU A 194 14.67 13.25 -18.44
CA GLU A 194 14.40 13.51 -17.02
C GLU A 194 14.22 12.17 -16.24
N TRP A 195 14.44 11.02 -16.90
CA TRP A 195 14.26 9.71 -16.27
C TRP A 195 15.41 9.34 -15.33
N VAL A 196 15.06 8.82 -14.17
CA VAL A 196 16.02 8.45 -13.13
C VAL A 196 16.89 7.27 -13.59
N GLY A 197 18.21 7.41 -13.42
CA GLY A 197 19.17 6.44 -13.92
C GLY A 197 19.26 6.43 -15.45
N GLY A 198 19.10 7.58 -16.11
CA GLY A 198 19.51 7.76 -17.50
C GLY A 198 21.01 7.46 -17.66
N ASP A 199 21.82 8.08 -16.80
CA ASP A 199 23.27 7.92 -16.68
C ASP A 199 23.70 6.44 -16.68
N VAL A 200 22.99 5.56 -15.95
CA VAL A 200 23.34 4.13 -15.87
C VAL A 200 23.10 3.40 -17.18
N LYS A 201 22.11 3.81 -17.98
CA LYS A 201 21.91 3.27 -19.33
C LYS A 201 22.94 3.79 -20.31
N GLN A 202 23.36 5.05 -20.16
CA GLN A 202 24.43 5.62 -20.97
C GLN A 202 25.75 4.93 -20.63
N GLN A 203 26.06 4.66 -19.37
CA GLN A 203 27.21 3.83 -18.99
C GLN A 203 27.08 2.37 -19.45
N GLU A 204 25.91 1.72 -19.35
CA GLU A 204 25.70 0.37 -19.91
C GLU A 204 25.68 0.33 -21.46
N GLU A 205 25.70 1.48 -22.13
CA GLU A 205 25.78 1.60 -23.61
C GLU A 205 27.21 2.03 -24.01
N GLU A 206 27.85 2.95 -23.27
CA GLU A 206 29.27 3.36 -23.39
C GLU A 206 30.23 2.21 -23.03
N GLU A 207 30.02 1.47 -21.93
CA GLU A 207 30.83 0.27 -21.58
C GLU A 207 30.73 -0.82 -22.67
N LYS A 208 29.70 -0.79 -23.53
CA LYS A 208 29.59 -1.71 -24.68
C LYS A 208 30.17 -1.16 -25.96
N GLU A 209 30.11 0.15 -26.18
CA GLU A 209 30.88 0.76 -27.28
C GLU A 209 32.39 0.63 -26.99
N GLU A 210 32.83 0.67 -25.72
CA GLU A 210 34.20 0.31 -25.31
C GLU A 210 34.50 -1.20 -25.43
N GLU A 211 33.61 -2.13 -25.03
CA GLU A 211 33.81 -3.58 -25.27
C GLU A 211 33.80 -3.93 -26.78
N GLU A 212 32.99 -3.27 -27.62
CA GLU A 212 32.98 -3.47 -29.08
C GLU A 212 34.20 -2.82 -29.78
N GLU A 213 34.73 -1.68 -29.28
CA GLU A 213 36.02 -1.12 -29.76
C GLU A 213 37.23 -1.96 -29.32
N GLU A 214 37.26 -2.56 -28.12
CA GLU A 214 38.31 -3.52 -27.72
C GLU A 214 38.25 -4.84 -28.54
N GLU A 215 37.06 -5.35 -28.89
CA GLU A 215 36.95 -6.52 -29.81
C GLU A 215 37.37 -6.17 -31.26
N GLU A 216 37.12 -4.95 -31.78
CA GLU A 216 37.65 -4.53 -33.10
C GLU A 216 39.18 -4.30 -33.09
N GLU A 217 39.79 -3.77 -32.02
CA GLU A 217 41.26 -3.67 -31.91
C GLU A 217 41.94 -5.06 -31.77
N GLU A 218 41.34 -6.05 -31.08
CA GLU A 218 41.88 -7.42 -31.05
C GLU A 218 41.74 -8.15 -32.41
N GLU A 219 40.68 -7.92 -33.21
CA GLU A 219 40.59 -8.47 -34.57
C GLU A 219 41.58 -7.81 -35.55
N GLU A 220 41.88 -6.50 -35.47
CA GLU A 220 42.89 -5.86 -36.35
C GLU A 220 44.33 -6.33 -36.02
N GLU A 221 44.70 -6.58 -34.75
CA GLU A 221 46.04 -7.13 -34.45
C GLU A 221 46.19 -8.64 -34.77
N GLU A 222 45.13 -9.47 -34.74
CA GLU A 222 45.22 -10.85 -35.26
C GLU A 222 45.38 -10.89 -36.81
N ASP A 223 44.81 -9.92 -37.55
CA ASP A 223 44.92 -9.84 -39.02
C ASP A 223 46.30 -9.32 -39.50
N GLU A 224 47.02 -8.49 -38.71
CA GLU A 224 48.42 -8.09 -39.03
C GLU A 224 49.45 -9.22 -38.80
N ASP A 225 49.17 -10.19 -37.90
CA ASP A 225 50.12 -11.26 -37.52
C ASP A 225 50.12 -12.47 -38.51
N GLU A 226 49.17 -12.60 -39.45
CA GLU A 226 49.15 -13.68 -40.47
C GLU A 226 50.06 -13.43 -41.71
N ASP A 227 50.63 -12.24 -41.93
CA ASP A 227 51.25 -11.84 -43.22
C ASP A 227 52.81 -11.85 -43.28
N GLU A 228 53.54 -12.34 -42.26
CA GLU A 228 55.02 -12.52 -42.28
C GLU A 228 55.53 -13.99 -42.08
N ASP A 229 55.66 -14.79 -43.15
CA ASP A 229 56.49 -16.03 -43.12
C ASP A 229 57.12 -16.44 -44.51
N GLU A 230 58.30 -17.10 -44.48
CA GLU A 230 59.20 -17.55 -45.60
C GLU A 230 59.79 -16.47 -46.58
N ASP A 231 61.06 -16.36 -47.03
CA ASP A 231 62.46 -16.89 -46.85
C ASP A 231 63.40 -15.77 -47.48
N ASP A 232 64.73 -15.59 -47.37
CA ASP A 232 65.85 -16.51 -47.23
C ASP A 232 67.24 -15.89 -46.81
N LYS A 233 68.04 -16.67 -46.08
CA LYS A 233 69.53 -16.77 -45.95
C LYS A 233 70.44 -15.52 -45.77
N GLU A 234 71.00 -15.45 -44.55
CA GLU A 234 72.43 -15.42 -44.14
C GLU A 234 73.59 -15.30 -45.20
N PRO A 235 74.82 -14.77 -44.85
CA PRO A 235 75.52 -15.06 -43.58
C PRO A 235 76.44 -13.99 -42.90
N ALA A 236 76.49 -14.09 -41.57
CA ALA A 236 77.61 -13.91 -40.62
C ALA A 236 78.73 -12.85 -40.76
N LYS A 237 79.00 -12.11 -39.67
CA LYS A 237 80.36 -11.88 -39.08
C LYS A 237 80.31 -11.32 -37.63
N GLU A 238 81.34 -11.62 -36.83
CA GLU A 238 81.48 -11.23 -35.41
C GLU A 238 81.94 -9.76 -35.21
N ASN A 239 81.49 -9.04 -34.15
CA ASN A 239 82.28 -8.88 -32.90
C ASN A 239 81.62 -8.00 -31.79
N ASP A 240 82.08 -8.21 -30.55
CA ASP A 240 82.10 -7.31 -29.37
C ASP A 240 80.80 -6.81 -28.67
N ASN A 241 80.96 -6.62 -27.36
CA ASN A 241 79.98 -6.30 -26.30
C ASN A 241 80.71 -5.41 -25.25
N PRO A 242 80.09 -4.78 -24.23
CA PRO A 242 78.72 -4.24 -24.04
C PRO A 242 78.71 -2.70 -23.95
N ARG A 243 77.52 -2.08 -23.80
CA ARG A 243 77.38 -0.88 -22.94
C ARG A 243 76.00 -0.76 -22.31
N ALA A 244 75.96 -0.46 -21.02
CA ALA A 244 74.74 -0.23 -20.25
C ALA A 244 74.28 1.24 -20.32
N SER A 245 72.99 1.45 -20.03
CA SER A 245 72.52 2.63 -19.31
C SER A 245 71.44 2.21 -18.31
N GLU A 246 71.73 2.36 -17.02
CA GLU A 246 70.67 2.49 -16.02
C GLU A 246 69.96 3.83 -16.27
N VAL A 247 68.66 3.90 -15.98
CA VAL A 247 68.03 5.16 -15.57
C VAL A 247 67.11 4.86 -14.41
N VAL A 248 67.49 5.40 -13.25
CA VAL A 248 66.84 5.27 -11.96
C VAL A 248 65.34 5.54 -12.00
N VAL A 249 64.56 4.67 -11.36
CA VAL A 249 63.23 5.03 -10.86
C VAL A 249 63.46 5.79 -9.55
N ASP A 250 63.06 7.06 -9.50
CA ASP A 250 63.08 7.86 -8.28
C ASP A 250 61.66 8.39 -8.00
N MET A 251 61.20 8.21 -6.77
CA MET A 251 59.85 8.47 -6.30
C MET A 251 59.95 9.50 -5.18
N GLU A 252 59.21 10.61 -5.27
CA GLU A 252 58.61 11.36 -4.16
C GLU A 252 57.75 12.51 -4.76
N PRO A 253 56.76 13.07 -4.03
CA PRO A 253 55.54 13.61 -4.67
C PRO A 253 55.50 15.13 -4.85
N ALA A 254 54.64 15.58 -5.77
CA ALA A 254 54.14 16.95 -5.85
C ALA A 254 52.62 16.97 -6.10
N ASN A 255 51.87 17.57 -5.17
CA ASN A 255 50.44 17.82 -5.36
C ASN A 255 50.23 18.88 -6.44
N SER A 256 49.47 18.56 -7.49
CA SER A 256 48.79 19.55 -8.32
C SER A 256 47.50 18.97 -8.89
N ASP A 257 46.45 19.03 -8.09
CA ASP A 257 45.17 19.65 -8.48
C ASP A 257 44.80 19.53 -9.98
N GLN A 258 44.44 18.32 -10.40
CA GLN A 258 43.61 18.05 -11.57
C GLN A 258 42.52 17.08 -11.15
N GLY A 259 41.58 17.57 -10.33
CA GLY A 259 40.29 16.91 -10.23
C GLY A 259 39.64 16.95 -11.61
N SER A 260 39.33 15.78 -12.20
CA SER A 260 38.49 15.73 -13.39
C SER A 260 37.12 16.27 -12.99
N GLY A 261 36.82 17.49 -13.46
CA GLY A 261 35.52 18.10 -13.27
C GLY A 261 34.51 17.45 -14.19
N MET A 262 33.99 16.27 -13.81
CA MET A 262 32.67 15.85 -14.27
C MET A 262 31.72 17.02 -13.99
N ASP A 263 31.03 17.49 -15.03
CA ASP A 263 30.02 18.53 -14.92
C ASP A 263 28.76 17.93 -14.29
N ILE A 264 28.83 17.65 -12.98
CA ILE A 264 27.69 17.33 -12.14
C ILE A 264 26.88 18.64 -12.00
N GLY A 265 26.14 18.96 -13.07
CA GLY A 265 25.35 20.16 -13.19
C GLY A 265 24.48 20.36 -11.95
N GLU A 266 24.42 21.60 -11.46
CA GLU A 266 24.03 21.98 -10.10
C GLU A 266 22.74 21.32 -9.60
N ARG A 267 22.83 20.09 -9.06
CA ARG A 267 21.75 19.49 -8.26
C ARG A 267 21.61 20.36 -7.01
N GLU A 268 20.52 21.12 -6.94
CA GLU A 268 20.23 22.08 -5.88
C GLU A 268 20.21 21.39 -4.50
N ALA A 269 21.38 21.35 -3.85
CA ALA A 269 21.55 20.72 -2.55
C ALA A 269 20.82 21.56 -1.48
N LEU A 270 19.56 21.20 -1.22
CA LEU A 270 18.71 21.84 -0.21
C LEU A 270 19.42 21.95 1.14
N SER A 271 19.16 23.03 1.85
CA SER A 271 19.59 23.14 3.24
C SER A 271 18.89 22.10 4.12
N VAL A 272 19.46 21.82 5.30
CA VAL A 272 18.91 20.83 6.24
C VAL A 272 17.46 21.14 6.62
N ALA A 273 17.10 22.42 6.74
CA ALA A 273 15.73 22.85 7.03
C ALA A 273 14.77 22.61 5.84
N GLU A 274 15.20 22.92 4.62
CA GLU A 274 14.38 22.66 3.41
C GLU A 274 14.20 21.15 3.17
N MET A 275 15.21 20.33 3.50
CA MET A 275 15.09 18.86 3.47
C MET A 275 14.10 18.34 4.53
N GLU A 276 14.04 18.96 5.71
CA GLU A 276 13.06 18.66 6.76
C GLU A 276 11.65 19.06 6.31
N ASP A 277 11.47 20.26 5.72
CA ASP A 277 10.21 20.70 5.10
C ASP A 277 9.73 19.75 3.98
N GLN A 278 10.65 19.22 3.15
CA GLN A 278 10.30 18.22 2.12
C GLN A 278 9.89 16.88 2.75
N MET A 279 10.56 16.45 3.83
CA MET A 279 10.21 15.23 4.57
C MET A 279 8.83 15.35 5.21
N GLU A 280 8.50 16.48 5.82
CA GLU A 280 7.16 16.72 6.39
C GLU A 280 6.07 16.70 5.31
N GLN A 281 6.31 17.34 4.16
CA GLN A 281 5.36 17.31 3.03
C GLN A 281 5.16 15.90 2.46
N PHE A 282 6.24 15.15 2.22
CA PHE A 282 6.17 13.76 1.79
C PHE A 282 5.39 12.90 2.79
N THR A 283 5.73 13.01 4.07
CA THR A 283 5.05 12.30 5.16
C THR A 283 3.56 12.66 5.22
N HIS A 284 3.20 13.94 5.08
CA HIS A 284 1.81 14.39 5.06
C HIS A 284 1.02 13.78 3.90
N ILE A 285 1.58 13.74 2.69
CA ILE A 285 0.93 13.11 1.53
C ILE A 285 0.73 11.62 1.79
N MET A 286 1.72 10.92 2.36
CA MET A 286 1.60 9.50 2.73
C MET A 286 0.52 9.27 3.80
N GLN A 287 0.38 10.17 4.78
CA GLN A 287 -0.71 10.14 5.75
C GLN A 287 -2.08 10.37 5.09
N GLN A 288 -2.20 11.27 4.11
CA GLN A 288 -3.46 11.47 3.36
C GLN A 288 -3.82 10.25 2.51
N LYS A 289 -2.86 9.66 1.77
CA LYS A 289 -3.05 8.43 0.98
C LYS A 289 -3.46 7.24 1.85
N PHE A 290 -2.95 7.18 3.08
CA PHE A 290 -3.42 6.24 4.09
C PHE A 290 -4.89 6.49 4.48
N LEU A 291 -5.29 7.74 4.72
CA LEU A 291 -6.67 8.07 5.14
C LEU A 291 -7.69 7.82 4.02
N THR A 292 -7.35 8.15 2.76
CA THR A 292 -8.19 7.83 1.59
C THR A 292 -8.28 6.32 1.34
N GLY A 293 -7.23 5.56 1.68
CA GLY A 293 -7.15 4.11 1.54
C GLY A 293 -6.50 3.64 0.25
N GLU A 294 -5.70 4.50 -0.38
CA GLU A 294 -4.95 4.18 -1.60
C GLU A 294 -3.84 3.14 -1.33
N ASP A 295 -3.32 3.11 -0.10
CA ASP A 295 -2.30 2.19 0.44
C ASP A 295 -2.70 0.70 0.50
N SER A 296 -3.83 0.33 -0.11
CA SER A 296 -4.47 -1.00 -0.04
C SER A 296 -3.61 -2.17 -0.52
N GLN A 297 -2.51 -1.90 -1.24
CA GLN A 297 -1.51 -2.90 -1.64
C GLN A 297 -0.59 -3.31 -0.47
N HIS A 298 -0.42 -2.43 0.51
CA HIS A 298 0.49 -2.61 1.65
C HIS A 298 -0.26 -2.82 2.97
N LEU A 299 -1.55 -2.45 3.04
CA LEU A 299 -2.35 -2.58 4.25
C LEU A 299 -3.78 -3.03 3.98
N ASP A 300 -4.25 -4.03 4.72
CA ASP A 300 -5.62 -4.54 4.64
C ASP A 300 -6.57 -3.68 5.48
N TYR A 301 -7.10 -2.63 4.85
CA TYR A 301 -8.10 -1.72 5.43
C TYR A 301 -9.35 -2.42 5.96
N SER A 302 -9.68 -3.62 5.48
CA SER A 302 -10.80 -4.42 6.02
C SER A 302 -10.66 -4.69 7.51
N LYS A 303 -9.42 -4.74 8.02
CA LYS A 303 -9.09 -4.94 9.45
C LYS A 303 -9.17 -3.65 10.29
N ILE A 304 -9.32 -2.48 9.67
CA ILE A 304 -9.34 -1.16 10.33
C ILE A 304 -10.75 -0.59 10.23
N ASP A 305 -11.32 -0.60 9.02
CA ASP A 305 -12.64 -0.07 8.70
C ASP A 305 -13.75 -0.82 9.47
N ASN A 306 -13.52 -2.08 9.84
CA ASN A 306 -14.44 -2.92 10.63
C ASN A 306 -14.03 -3.11 12.11
N ASP A 307 -12.95 -2.48 12.59
CA ASP A 307 -12.54 -2.61 13.99
C ASP A 307 -13.30 -1.64 14.91
N GLU A 308 -14.27 -2.17 15.65
CA GLU A 308 -15.08 -1.41 16.60
C GLU A 308 -14.27 -0.91 17.82
N ALA A 309 -13.12 -1.52 18.13
CA ALA A 309 -12.27 -1.06 19.24
C ALA A 309 -11.60 0.30 18.96
N LEU A 310 -11.52 0.71 17.70
CA LEU A 310 -11.02 2.03 17.31
C LEU A 310 -12.04 3.15 17.55
N ASP A 311 -13.32 2.84 17.75
CA ASP A 311 -14.35 3.85 18.08
C ASP A 311 -14.17 4.41 19.51
N GLU A 312 -13.55 3.65 20.43
CA GLU A 312 -13.23 4.12 21.79
C GLU A 312 -12.27 5.33 21.79
N HIS A 313 -11.44 5.48 20.75
CA HIS A 313 -10.55 6.64 20.60
C HIS A 313 -11.36 7.93 20.55
N TRP A 314 -12.37 7.95 19.67
CA TRP A 314 -13.25 9.09 19.43
C TRP A 314 -14.20 9.35 20.59
N PHE A 315 -14.61 8.31 21.32
CA PHE A 315 -15.41 8.51 22.53
C PHE A 315 -14.62 9.23 23.64
N ARG A 316 -13.30 9.04 23.72
CA ARG A 316 -12.45 9.78 24.68
C ARG A 316 -12.27 11.24 24.25
N GLU A 317 -11.96 11.45 22.98
CA GLU A 317 -11.66 12.77 22.42
C GLU A 317 -12.91 13.66 22.37
N ALA A 318 -14.06 13.13 21.93
CA ALA A 318 -15.33 13.87 21.95
C ALA A 318 -15.85 14.20 23.36
N ASN A 319 -15.42 13.48 24.40
CA ASN A 319 -15.67 13.88 25.79
C ASN A 319 -14.73 15.01 26.22
N HIS A 320 -13.47 15.01 25.78
CA HIS A 320 -12.52 16.10 26.04
C HIS A 320 -12.97 17.40 25.38
N ASP A 321 -13.34 17.37 24.09
CA ASP A 321 -13.91 18.50 23.36
C ASP A 321 -15.17 19.06 24.06
N ALA A 322 -16.00 18.19 24.63
CA ALA A 322 -17.21 18.57 25.36
C ALA A 322 -16.91 19.13 26.77
N GLU A 323 -15.85 18.65 27.43
CA GLU A 323 -15.36 19.19 28.71
C GLU A 323 -14.69 20.55 28.51
N GLU A 324 -13.75 20.70 27.56
CA GLU A 324 -13.11 21.99 27.23
C GLU A 324 -14.16 23.03 26.86
N LYS A 325 -15.10 22.68 25.96
CA LYS A 325 -16.20 23.57 25.60
C LYS A 325 -17.07 23.96 26.81
N TYR A 326 -17.32 23.03 27.74
CA TYR A 326 -18.06 23.34 28.97
C TYR A 326 -17.31 24.35 29.85
N PHE A 327 -15.98 24.24 29.95
CA PHE A 327 -15.16 25.21 30.68
C PHE A 327 -15.11 26.59 29.98
N ASP A 328 -14.99 26.63 28.65
CA ASP A 328 -15.03 27.88 27.89
C ASP A 328 -16.38 28.62 28.05
N GLU A 329 -17.51 27.90 28.02
CA GLU A 329 -18.85 28.49 28.26
C GLU A 329 -19.04 28.96 29.73
N ASP A 330 -18.42 28.31 30.71
CA ASP A 330 -18.39 28.76 32.12
C ASP A 330 -17.41 29.94 32.35
N GLU A 331 -16.36 30.14 31.54
CA GLU A 331 -15.50 31.34 31.59
C GLU A 331 -16.10 32.53 30.83
N GLU A 332 -16.65 32.35 29.61
CA GLU A 332 -17.32 33.44 28.87
C GLU A 332 -18.56 33.99 29.60
N SER A 333 -19.25 33.17 30.40
CA SER A 333 -20.43 33.59 31.17
C SER A 333 -20.12 34.38 32.46
N ASN A 334 -18.83 34.61 32.79
CA ASN A 334 -18.38 35.30 34.00
C ASN A 334 -17.83 36.74 33.78
N PHE A 335 -18.02 37.35 32.60
CA PHE A 335 -17.52 38.69 32.25
C PHE A 335 -18.60 39.77 31.97
#